data_AF-A0A7X8W438-F1
#
_entry.id   AF-A0A7X8W438-F1
#
_cell.length_a   1.000
_cell.length_b   1.000
_cell.length_c   1.000
_cell.angle_alpha   90.00
_cell.angle_beta   90.00
_cell.angle_gamma   90.00
#
_symmetry.space_group_name_H-M   'P 1'
#
loop_
_entity.id
_entity.type
_entity.pdbx_description
1 polymer ?
#
loop_
_entity_poly.entity_id
_entity_poly.type
_entity_poly.pdbx_seq_one_letter_code
_entity_poly.pdbx_strand_id
1 'polypeptide(L)'
;MNEFTTVLETLASTSLGQELKQLYNFFEDTKNSFTFFQEKYNIHCPSGCGECCRHFVPDITMLEALLVASYIRFCMPDWEAIKQKLEFFKTNNFEFCPLFRENTPYHCSVYEARPLICRLFGNSCNQD
;
A
#
# COMPACT_ATOMS: atom_id res chain seq x y z
N MET A 1 4.34 17.48 2.96
CA MET A 1 4.32 16.51 4.06
C MET A 1 3.99 15.16 3.47
N ASN A 2 4.78 14.12 3.75
CA ASN A 2 4.42 12.77 3.35
C ASN A 2 3.13 12.41 4.09
N GLU A 3 2.09 11.93 3.42
CA GLU A 3 0.78 11.64 4.01
C GLU A 3 0.89 10.64 5.18
N PHE A 4 1.94 9.81 5.17
CA PHE A 4 2.25 8.90 6.26
C PHE A 4 2.65 9.60 7.58
N THR A 5 3.22 10.80 7.50
CA THR A 5 3.59 11.61 8.68
C THR A 5 2.37 11.89 9.55
N THR A 6 1.21 12.17 8.93
CA THR A 6 -0.05 12.41 9.61
C THR A 6 -0.48 11.22 10.47
N VAL A 7 -0.33 9.99 9.96
CA VAL A 7 -0.67 8.76 10.70
C VAL A 7 0.23 8.63 11.93
N LEU A 8 1.54 8.78 11.73
CA LEU A 8 2.52 8.64 12.81
C LEU A 8 2.35 9.72 13.88
N GLU A 9 2.06 10.95 13.50
CA GLU A 9 1.80 12.05 14.44
C GLU A 9 0.51 11.83 15.22
N THR A 10 -0.56 11.42 14.54
CA THR A 10 -1.87 11.15 15.17
C THR A 10 -1.79 10.04 16.22
N LEU A 11 -0.99 9.00 15.95
CA LEU A 11 -0.86 7.82 16.81
C LEU A 11 0.41 7.84 17.67
N ALA A 12 1.20 8.91 17.67
CA ALA A 12 2.55 8.97 18.24
C ALA A 12 2.62 8.55 19.72
N SER A 13 1.58 8.85 20.50
CA SER A 13 1.49 8.55 21.93
C SER A 13 1.00 7.13 22.26
N THR A 14 0.68 6.33 21.24
CA THR A 14 0.13 4.97 21.40
C THR A 14 1.19 3.90 21.11
N SER A 15 1.02 2.70 21.69
CA SER A 15 1.85 1.56 21.35
C SER A 15 1.78 1.21 19.86
N LEU A 16 0.57 1.27 19.30
CA LEU A 16 0.35 1.04 17.87
C LEU A 16 1.16 2.02 17.01
N GLY A 17 1.16 3.31 17.33
CA GLY A 17 1.95 4.30 16.58
C GLY A 17 3.45 4.00 16.58
N GLN A 18 3.98 3.46 17.68
CA GLN A 18 5.38 3.02 17.75
C GLN A 18 5.65 1.81 16.85
N GLU A 19 4.76 0.82 16.86
CA GLU A 19 4.85 -0.37 15.99
C GLU A 19 4.75 0.01 14.51
N LEU A 20 3.78 0.87 14.15
CA LEU A 20 3.61 1.34 12.78
C LEU A 20 4.82 2.15 12.30
N LYS A 21 5.46 2.94 13.18
CA LYS A 21 6.70 3.65 12.86
C LYS A 21 7.84 2.69 12.55
N GLN A 22 8.01 1.64 13.35
CA GLN A 22 9.03 0.62 13.11
C GLN A 22 8.78 -0.12 11.80
N LEU A 23 7.53 -0.53 11.55
CA LEU A 23 7.14 -1.21 10.32
C LEU A 23 7.41 -0.32 9.09
N TYR A 24 7.04 0.96 9.16
CA TYR A 24 7.26 1.89 8.05
C TYR A 24 8.74 2.13 7.78
N ASN A 25 9.56 2.29 8.83
CA ASN A 25 11.01 2.41 8.66
C ASN A 25 11.58 1.17 7.96
N PHE A 26 11.15 -0.02 8.38
CA PHE A 26 11.53 -1.27 7.72
C PHE A 26 11.12 -1.31 6.24
N PHE A 27 9.95 -0.76 5.89
CA PHE A 27 9.52 -0.66 4.49
C PHE A 27 10.39 0.28 3.66
N GLU A 28 10.75 1.44 4.21
CA GLU A 28 11.65 2.37 3.52
C GLU A 28 13.06 1.80 3.38
N ASP A 29 13.59 1.12 4.41
CA ASP A 29 14.89 0.44 4.35
C ASP A 29 14.91 -0.66 3.28
N THR A 30 13.83 -1.46 3.21
CA THR A 30 13.72 -2.52 2.21
C THR A 30 13.57 -1.95 0.81
N LYS A 31 12.77 -0.89 0.65
CA LYS A 31 12.63 -0.16 -0.62
C LYS A 31 13.98 0.34 -1.12
N ASN A 32 14.75 1.01 -0.26
CA ASN A 32 16.09 1.50 -0.59
C ASN A 32 17.04 0.37 -1.00
N SER A 33 16.99 -0.76 -0.30
CA SER A 33 17.78 -1.95 -0.63
C SER A 33 17.38 -2.55 -1.98
N PHE A 34 16.09 -2.49 -2.32
CA PHE A 34 15.56 -2.99 -3.58
C PHE A 34 15.83 -2.05 -4.76
N THR A 35 15.95 -0.73 -4.51
CA THR A 35 16.31 0.26 -5.55
C THR A 35 17.62 -0.10 -6.24
N PHE A 36 18.63 -0.57 -5.51
CA PHE A 36 19.88 -1.05 -6.11
C PHE A 36 19.65 -2.17 -7.13
N PHE A 37 18.78 -3.14 -6.82
CA PHE A 37 18.43 -4.22 -7.73
C PHE A 37 17.69 -3.70 -8.97
N GLN A 38 16.72 -2.80 -8.76
CA GLN A 38 15.94 -2.18 -9.84
C GLN A 38 16.84 -1.43 -10.83
N GLU A 39 17.72 -0.57 -10.31
CA GLU A 39 18.66 0.21 -11.12
C GLU A 39 19.67 -0.68 -11.84
N LYS A 40 20.24 -1.69 -11.15
CA LYS A 40 21.24 -2.59 -11.72
C LYS A 40 20.72 -3.38 -12.91
N TYR A 41 19.45 -3.79 -12.88
CA TYR A 41 18.86 -4.63 -13.91
C TYR A 41 17.85 -3.90 -14.80
N ASN A 42 17.65 -2.59 -14.60
CA ASN A 42 16.64 -1.77 -15.27
C ASN A 42 15.23 -2.40 -15.21
N ILE A 43 14.79 -2.75 -13.99
CA ILE A 43 13.52 -3.42 -13.74
C ILE A 43 12.64 -2.50 -12.87
N HIS A 44 11.62 -1.88 -13.47
CA HIS A 44 10.75 -0.89 -12.82
C HIS A 44 9.26 -1.11 -13.14
N CYS A 45 8.39 -0.71 -12.20
CA CYS A 45 6.97 -0.48 -12.52
C CYS A 45 6.82 0.81 -13.34
N PRO A 46 5.96 0.84 -14.38
CA PRO A 46 5.46 2.07 -14.95
C PRO A 46 4.81 2.94 -13.88
N SER A 47 4.91 4.25 -14.05
CA SER A 47 4.18 5.19 -13.19
C SER A 47 2.69 4.88 -13.23
N GLY A 48 2.07 4.80 -12.05
CA GLY A 48 0.64 4.50 -11.93
C GLY A 48 0.23 3.04 -12.14
N CYS A 49 1.18 2.11 -12.35
CA CYS A 49 0.90 0.70 -12.55
C CYS A 49 0.03 0.11 -11.42
N GLY A 50 -0.95 -0.72 -11.79
CA GLY A 50 -1.80 -1.48 -10.88
C GLY A 50 -2.13 -2.87 -11.43
N GLU A 51 -1.29 -3.39 -12.33
CA GLU A 51 -1.54 -4.67 -13.00
C GLU A 51 -1.58 -5.82 -11.98
N CYS A 52 -0.67 -5.79 -10.99
CA CYS A 52 -0.71 -6.76 -9.90
C CYS A 52 -2.06 -6.70 -9.17
N CYS A 53 -2.63 -5.51 -8.94
CA CYS A 53 -3.87 -5.35 -8.19
C CYS A 53 -5.11 -5.97 -8.86
N ARG A 54 -5.07 -6.30 -10.17
CA ARG A 54 -6.19 -6.90 -10.90
C ARG A 54 -6.39 -8.40 -10.64
N HIS A 55 -5.34 -9.11 -10.25
CA HIS A 55 -5.38 -10.57 -10.12
C HIS A 55 -4.70 -11.06 -8.82
N PHE A 56 -4.51 -10.13 -7.88
CA PHE A 56 -3.74 -10.39 -6.66
C PHE A 56 -4.38 -9.69 -5.48
N VAL A 57 -4.73 -10.49 -4.47
CA VAL A 57 -5.03 -10.04 -3.12
C VAL A 57 -3.99 -10.69 -2.22
N PRO A 58 -2.94 -9.96 -1.79
CA PRO A 58 -1.92 -10.56 -0.96
C PRO A 58 -2.45 -10.89 0.43
N ASP A 59 -1.95 -11.98 0.99
CA ASP A 59 -1.91 -12.13 2.44
C ASP A 59 -0.95 -11.10 3.02
N ILE A 60 -1.41 -10.40 4.05
CA ILE A 60 -0.64 -9.37 4.75
C ILE A 60 -0.74 -9.62 6.25
N THR A 61 0.28 -9.18 6.98
CA THR A 61 0.28 -9.26 8.44
C THR A 61 -0.79 -8.35 9.03
N MET A 62 -1.19 -8.64 10.28
CA MET A 62 -2.13 -7.79 11.00
C MET A 62 -1.62 -6.35 11.14
N LEU A 63 -0.31 -6.16 11.37
CA LEU A 63 0.28 -4.83 11.52
C LEU A 63 0.28 -4.06 10.18
N GLU A 64 0.50 -4.74 9.06
CA GLU A 64 0.31 -4.16 7.73
C GLU A 64 -1.14 -3.75 7.46
N ALA A 65 -2.10 -4.59 7.84
CA ALA A 65 -3.51 -4.26 7.71
C ALA A 65 -3.88 -3.02 8.56
N LEU A 66 -3.34 -2.91 9.78
CA LEU A 66 -3.53 -1.75 10.66
C LEU A 66 -2.86 -0.49 10.10
N LEU A 67 -1.71 -0.62 9.44
CA LEU A 67 -1.06 0.48 8.72
C LEU A 67 -1.97 1.03 7.63
N VAL A 68 -2.48 0.14 6.76
CA VAL A 68 -3.40 0.50 5.66
C VAL A 68 -4.68 1.11 6.21
N ALA A 69 -5.28 0.51 7.25
CA ALA A 69 -6.50 1.01 7.86
C ALA A 69 -6.31 2.40 8.49
N SER A 70 -5.18 2.63 9.16
CA SER A 70 -4.85 3.92 9.76
C SER A 70 -4.67 4.99 8.69
N TYR A 71 -3.97 4.67 7.60
CA TYR A 71 -3.84 5.57 6.46
C TYR A 71 -5.20 5.90 5.82
N ILE A 72 -6.04 4.89 5.56
CA ILE A 72 -7.40 5.12 5.06
C ILE A 72 -8.16 6.05 6.01
N ARG A 73 -8.11 5.81 7.33
CA ARG A 73 -8.88 6.57 8.30
C ARG A 73 -8.45 8.03 8.46
N PHE A 74 -7.15 8.31 8.40
CA PHE A 74 -6.59 9.62 8.75
C PHE A 74 -6.12 10.45 7.55
N CYS A 75 -5.86 9.82 6.40
CA CYS A 75 -5.31 10.49 5.22
C CYS A 75 -6.30 10.57 4.07
N MET A 76 -7.32 9.70 4.01
CA MET A 76 -8.25 9.67 2.90
C MET A 76 -9.58 10.36 3.24
N PRO A 77 -10.04 11.33 2.43
CA PRO A 77 -11.27 12.06 2.68
C PRO A 77 -12.54 11.20 2.49
N ASP A 78 -12.45 10.11 1.74
CA ASP A 78 -13.54 9.20 1.37
C ASP A 78 -13.52 7.89 2.18
N TRP A 79 -12.93 7.90 3.38
CA TRP A 79 -12.71 6.70 4.19
C TRP A 79 -14.01 5.93 4.52
N GLU A 80 -15.16 6.61 4.72
CA GLU A 80 -16.44 5.92 4.94
C GLU A 80 -16.87 5.10 3.71
N ALA A 81 -16.68 5.64 2.51
CA ALA A 81 -17.02 4.95 1.27
C ALA A 81 -16.09 3.76 1.03
N ILE A 82 -14.79 3.92 1.32
CA ILE A 82 -13.81 2.83 1.26
C ILE A 82 -14.18 1.72 2.26
N LYS A 83 -14.58 2.08 3.49
CA LYS A 83 -15.03 1.10 4.48
C LYS A 83 -16.24 0.30 3.99
N GLN A 84 -17.25 0.97 3.43
CA GLN A 84 -18.43 0.28 2.86
C GLN A 84 -18.03 -0.68 1.73
N LYS A 85 -17.11 -0.25 0.85
CA LYS A 85 -16.54 -1.11 -0.20
C LYS A 85 -15.86 -2.33 0.41
N LEU A 86 -15.03 -2.18 1.45
CA LEU A 86 -14.33 -3.29 2.09
C LEU A 86 -15.30 -4.30 2.74
N GLU A 87 -16.37 -3.85 3.41
CA GLU A 87 -17.39 -4.74 3.98
C GLU A 87 -18.15 -5.53 2.89
N PHE A 88 -18.43 -4.88 1.76
CA PHE A 88 -18.99 -5.57 0.60
C PHE A 88 -18.01 -6.61 0.03
N PHE A 89 -16.71 -6.30 0.00
CA PHE A 89 -15.68 -7.22 -0.46
C PHE A 89 -15.52 -8.46 0.42
N LYS A 90 -15.65 -8.28 1.74
CA LYS A 90 -15.60 -9.37 2.72
C LYS A 90 -16.69 -10.44 2.49
N THR A 91 -17.84 -10.05 1.95
CA THR A 91 -18.99 -10.95 1.79
C THR A 91 -19.08 -11.63 0.43
N ASN A 92 -18.40 -11.13 -0.61
CA ASN A 92 -18.58 -11.59 -2.00
C ASN A 92 -17.32 -12.20 -2.65
N ASN A 93 -16.22 -12.38 -1.91
CA ASN A 93 -15.02 -13.14 -2.31
C ASN A 93 -14.45 -12.77 -3.70
N PHE A 94 -13.79 -11.61 -3.78
CA PHE A 94 -13.26 -11.04 -5.03
C PHE A 94 -11.86 -11.54 -5.40
N GLU A 95 -11.57 -11.63 -6.69
CA GLU A 95 -10.26 -12.04 -7.25
C GLU A 95 -9.23 -10.89 -7.36
N PHE A 96 -9.64 -9.66 -7.03
CA PHE A 96 -8.81 -8.46 -7.17
C PHE A 96 -8.79 -7.60 -5.91
N CYS A 97 -7.79 -6.73 -5.81
CA CYS A 97 -7.58 -5.90 -4.62
C CYS A 97 -8.77 -4.94 -4.41
N PRO A 98 -9.39 -4.91 -3.21
CA PRO A 98 -10.50 -3.99 -2.92
C PRO A 98 -10.14 -2.51 -3.03
N LEU A 99 -8.84 -2.19 -2.93
CA LEU A 99 -8.30 -0.83 -2.99
C LEU A 99 -7.86 -0.43 -4.41
N PHE A 100 -8.13 -1.27 -5.40
CA PHE A 100 -7.94 -0.96 -6.80
C PHE A 100 -8.97 0.08 -7.29
N ARG A 101 -8.48 1.05 -8.07
CA ARG A 101 -9.24 2.09 -8.77
C ARG A 101 -9.10 1.88 -10.28
N GLU A 102 -10.19 1.46 -10.89
CA GLU A 102 -10.26 1.34 -12.34
C GLU A 102 -10.35 2.73 -12.99
N ASN A 103 -9.83 2.88 -14.20
CA ASN A 103 -9.95 4.10 -15.02
C ASN A 103 -9.31 5.37 -14.40
N THR A 104 -8.36 5.22 -13.49
CA THR A 104 -7.52 6.32 -12.98
C THR A 104 -6.07 6.17 -13.46
N PRO A 105 -5.32 7.27 -13.67
CA PRO A 105 -3.90 7.18 -13.99
C PRO A 105 -3.06 6.49 -12.90
N TYR A 106 -3.56 6.47 -11.65
CA TYR A 106 -2.95 5.79 -10.51
C TYR A 106 -3.94 4.82 -9.89
N HIS A 107 -3.68 3.53 -10.09
CA HIS A 107 -4.65 2.48 -9.81
C HIS A 107 -4.75 2.06 -8.33
N CYS A 108 -3.69 2.21 -7.53
CA CYS A 108 -3.75 1.93 -6.10
C CYS A 108 -4.32 3.13 -5.35
N SER A 109 -5.37 2.95 -4.53
CA SER A 109 -5.89 4.03 -3.68
C SER A 109 -5.05 4.32 -2.44
N VAL A 110 -4.19 3.38 -2.04
CA VAL A 110 -3.38 3.45 -0.82
C VAL A 110 -1.88 3.30 -1.11
N TYR A 111 -1.41 3.87 -2.23
CA TYR A 111 -0.05 3.63 -2.74
C TYR A 111 1.04 3.86 -1.68
N GLU A 112 0.90 4.91 -0.87
CA GLU A 112 1.86 5.27 0.20
C GLU A 112 1.83 4.32 1.39
N ALA A 113 0.68 3.71 1.69
CA ALA A 113 0.49 2.77 2.78
C ALA A 113 0.51 1.29 2.33
N ARG A 114 0.96 1.02 1.11
CA ARG A 114 1.03 -0.35 0.57
C ARG A 114 1.79 -1.31 1.51
N PRO A 115 1.30 -2.54 1.70
CA PRO A 115 2.02 -3.61 2.39
C PRO A 115 3.36 -3.94 1.71
N LEU A 116 4.26 -4.64 2.40
CA LEU A 116 5.60 -4.95 1.94
C LEU A 116 5.59 -5.70 0.61
N ILE A 117 4.78 -6.74 0.50
CA ILE A 117 4.63 -7.54 -0.71
C ILE A 117 4.28 -6.66 -1.93
N CYS A 118 3.46 -5.62 -1.77
CA CYS A 118 3.11 -4.69 -2.84
C CYS A 118 4.22 -3.67 -3.18
N ARG A 119 5.27 -3.57 -2.35
CA ARG A 119 6.46 -2.71 -2.57
C ARG A 119 7.60 -3.48 -3.24
N LEU A 120 7.70 -4.78 -2.97
CA LEU A 120 8.77 -5.64 -3.47
C LEU A 120 8.43 -6.31 -4.79
N PHE A 121 7.15 -6.65 -5.00
CA PHE A 121 6.69 -7.35 -6.19
C PHE A 121 6.11 -6.36 -7.22
N GLY A 122 6.21 -6.74 -8.49
CA GLY A 122 5.46 -6.09 -9.56
C GLY A 122 6.20 -5.02 -10.33
N ASN A 123 7.54 -4.94 -10.26
CA ASN A 123 8.24 -4.41 -11.42
C ASN A 123 7.86 -5.32 -12.58
N SER A 124 6.98 -4.84 -13.46
CA SER A 124 6.90 -5.41 -14.78
C SER A 124 8.34 -5.49 -15.28
N CYS A 125 8.76 -6.61 -15.86
CA CYS A 125 10.01 -6.66 -16.62
C CYS A 125 9.87 -5.81 -17.90
N ASN A 126 9.26 -4.63 -17.77
CA ASN A 126 9.12 -3.65 -18.79
C ASN A 126 10.45 -2.94 -18.85
N GLN A 127 11.14 -3.14 -19.96
CA GLN A 127 12.42 -2.51 -20.26
C GLN A 127 12.22 -1.26 -21.14
N ASP A 128 10.97 -0.92 -21.45
CA ASP A 128 10.58 0.21 -22.30
C ASP A 128 10.86 1.57 -21.63
#